data_AF-A0AAJ8BVB4-F1
#
_entry.id   AF-A0AAJ8BVB4-F1
#
_cell.length_a   1.000
_cell.length_b   1.000
_cell.length_c   1.000
_cell.angle_alpha   90.00
_cell.angle_beta   90.00
_cell.angle_gamma   90.00
#
_symmetry.space_group_name_H-M   'P 1'
#
loop_
_entity.id
_entity.type
_entity.pdbx_description
1 polymer ?
#
loop_
_entity_poly.entity_id
_entity_poly.type
_entity_poly.pdbx_seq_one_letter_code
_entity_poly.pdbx_strand_id
1 'polypeptide(L)'
;MTDPNFLHAGDHVHLGPGVSSTRRTNPAVDLEELPRIDLVLLSHYHGDHFDRKVEASLRRDLPIVTTPHAKSILTSKGDDSFTRVSSVDVYEQLTVDIKPDQNDAQRQQRPKLRITGMPGKHIPVGKPLEKLNELVGAIPPTNGWMLELGYGDANSFTSGYRIYISGDTLMFDDLKEIPRRYAGQPIDLMLVHLGGTTVPSPAMLPLAMMVTMDAKQGVELIKLIRPQVTIPIHYDDYDVFASSLDDFRAQVQAAGLDGEVVYLDRGEEYQFRVVE
;
A
#
# COMPACT_ATOMS: atom_id res chain seq x y z
N MET A 1 -8.41 6.58 -2.08
CA MET A 1 -8.54 5.11 -1.99
C MET A 1 -7.18 4.49 -2.33
N THR A 2 -6.77 3.43 -1.65
CA THR A 2 -5.48 2.75 -1.86
C THR A 2 -5.75 1.30 -2.27
N ASP A 3 -5.02 0.79 -3.26
CA ASP A 3 -5.02 -0.62 -3.68
C ASP A 3 -6.42 -1.28 -3.67
N PRO A 4 -7.39 -0.70 -4.41
CA PRO A 4 -8.78 -1.17 -4.38
C PRO A 4 -8.94 -2.61 -4.88
N ASN A 5 -9.48 -3.46 -4.00
CA ASN A 5 -9.89 -4.83 -4.32
C ASN A 5 -11.26 -5.16 -3.70
N PHE A 6 -12.24 -5.48 -4.54
CA PHE A 6 -13.66 -5.71 -4.20
C PHE A 6 -14.16 -7.09 -4.63
N LEU A 7 -13.24 -8.05 -4.75
CA LEU A 7 -13.59 -9.45 -4.95
C LEU A 7 -14.29 -10.02 -3.71
N HIS A 8 -15.25 -10.91 -3.94
CA HIS A 8 -16.02 -11.57 -2.89
C HIS A 8 -15.37 -12.89 -2.48
N ALA A 9 -15.75 -13.41 -1.31
CA ALA A 9 -15.31 -14.71 -0.86
C ALA A 9 -15.63 -15.80 -1.91
N GLY A 10 -14.61 -16.56 -2.30
CA GLY A 10 -14.69 -17.56 -3.37
C GLY A 10 -14.28 -17.05 -4.75
N ASP A 11 -14.13 -15.73 -4.96
CA ASP A 11 -13.53 -15.19 -6.18
C ASP A 11 -12.01 -15.43 -6.20
N HIS A 12 -11.42 -15.32 -7.39
CA HIS A 12 -10.02 -15.67 -7.61
C HIS A 12 -9.24 -14.52 -8.24
N VAL A 13 -7.99 -14.35 -7.80
CA VAL A 13 -6.99 -13.48 -8.44
C VAL A 13 -5.91 -14.32 -9.09
N HIS A 14 -5.29 -13.77 -10.14
CA HIS A 14 -4.06 -14.32 -10.71
C HIS A 14 -2.87 -13.57 -10.12
N LEU A 15 -1.95 -14.31 -9.50
CA LEU A 15 -0.72 -13.77 -8.90
C LEU A 15 0.52 -14.03 -9.75
N GLY A 16 0.34 -14.65 -10.92
CA GLY A 16 1.40 -14.97 -11.88
C GLY A 16 1.02 -16.16 -12.77
N PRO A 17 1.90 -16.55 -13.71
CA PRO A 17 1.67 -17.69 -14.59
C PRO A 17 1.37 -18.98 -13.81
N GLY A 18 0.15 -19.50 -13.94
CA GLY A 18 -0.26 -20.74 -13.27
C GLY A 18 -0.50 -20.61 -11.75
N VAL A 19 -0.46 -19.40 -11.18
CA VAL A 19 -0.74 -19.15 -9.76
C VAL A 19 -2.01 -18.34 -9.63
N SER A 20 -2.97 -18.89 -8.88
CA SER A 20 -4.18 -18.19 -8.46
C SER A 20 -4.30 -18.25 -6.94
N SER A 21 -4.98 -17.25 -6.38
CA SER A 21 -5.37 -17.25 -4.98
C SER A 21 -6.87 -17.00 -4.84
N THR A 22 -7.47 -17.65 -3.84
CA THR A 22 -8.89 -17.52 -3.53
C THR A 22 -9.10 -16.47 -2.46
N ARG A 23 -10.00 -15.52 -2.73
CA ARG A 23 -10.47 -14.56 -1.73
C ARG A 23 -11.25 -15.29 -0.64
N ARG A 24 -10.93 -15.04 0.62
CA ARG A 24 -11.51 -15.73 1.78
C ARG A 24 -12.68 -14.99 2.42
N THR A 25 -12.74 -13.68 2.23
CA THR A 25 -13.69 -12.79 2.91
C THR A 25 -14.30 -11.82 1.92
N ASN A 26 -15.56 -11.45 2.16
CA ASN A 26 -16.22 -10.40 1.40
C ASN A 26 -15.65 -9.02 1.79
N PRO A 27 -15.70 -8.03 0.88
CA PRO A 27 -15.47 -6.64 1.27
C PRO A 27 -16.54 -6.22 2.29
N ALA A 28 -16.18 -5.31 3.21
CA ALA A 28 -17.13 -4.80 4.21
C ALA A 28 -18.24 -3.93 3.62
N VAL A 29 -17.95 -3.32 2.46
CA VAL A 29 -18.85 -2.44 1.71
C VAL A 29 -18.68 -2.71 0.23
N ASP A 30 -19.75 -2.56 -0.53
CA ASP A 30 -19.68 -2.70 -1.98
C ASP A 30 -19.03 -1.47 -2.63
N LEU A 31 -18.40 -1.66 -3.81
CA LEU A 31 -17.72 -0.59 -4.54
C LEU A 31 -18.68 0.56 -4.87
N GLU A 32 -19.94 0.22 -5.15
CA GLU A 32 -21.02 1.12 -5.51
C GLU A 32 -21.56 1.92 -4.31
N GLU A 33 -21.29 1.46 -3.09
CA GLU A 33 -21.71 2.12 -1.84
C GLU A 33 -20.68 3.15 -1.34
N LEU A 34 -19.49 3.18 -1.94
CA LEU A 34 -18.45 4.12 -1.56
C LEU A 34 -18.84 5.57 -1.86
N PRO A 35 -18.37 6.53 -1.04
CA PRO A 35 -18.42 7.93 -1.42
C PRO A 35 -17.63 8.16 -2.70
N ARG A 36 -17.88 9.31 -3.35
CA ARG A 36 -17.18 9.69 -4.57
C ARG A 36 -15.66 9.64 -4.35
N ILE A 37 -14.98 8.83 -5.16
CA ILE A 37 -13.53 8.72 -5.13
C ILE A 37 -12.91 9.84 -5.98
N ASP A 38 -11.98 10.58 -5.37
CA ASP A 38 -11.23 11.67 -6.01
C ASP A 38 -9.87 11.25 -6.53
N LEU A 39 -9.24 10.27 -5.88
CA LEU A 39 -7.89 9.82 -6.15
C LEU A 39 -7.72 8.35 -5.74
N VAL A 40 -7.04 7.59 -6.59
CA VAL A 40 -6.54 6.25 -6.30
C VAL A 40 -5.01 6.30 -6.18
N LEU A 41 -4.48 5.71 -5.11
CA LEU A 41 -3.08 5.33 -5.02
C LEU A 41 -3.00 3.84 -5.28
N LEU A 42 -2.23 3.44 -6.29
CA LEU A 42 -2.06 2.03 -6.65
C LEU A 42 -0.58 1.65 -6.52
N SER A 43 -0.24 0.88 -5.49
CA SER A 43 1.14 0.45 -5.18
C SER A 43 1.79 -0.30 -6.34
N HIS A 44 1.04 -1.19 -7.00
CA HIS A 44 1.46 -1.94 -8.18
C HIS A 44 0.25 -2.57 -8.88
N TYR A 45 0.45 -3.02 -10.12
CA TYR A 45 -0.60 -3.63 -10.92
C TYR A 45 -0.64 -5.15 -10.72
N HIS A 46 -1.33 -5.59 -9.67
CA HIS A 46 -1.67 -6.99 -9.39
C HIS A 46 -3.14 -7.15 -9.04
N GLY A 47 -3.68 -8.35 -9.26
CA GLY A 47 -5.12 -8.60 -9.13
C GLY A 47 -5.66 -8.49 -7.71
N ASP A 48 -4.83 -8.71 -6.69
CA ASP A 48 -5.15 -8.53 -5.27
C ASP A 48 -5.11 -7.07 -4.80
N HIS A 49 -4.50 -6.17 -5.58
CA HIS A 49 -4.45 -4.70 -5.32
C HIS A 49 -5.29 -3.88 -6.32
N PHE A 50 -5.64 -4.46 -7.46
CA PHE A 50 -6.44 -3.82 -8.51
C PHE A 50 -7.15 -4.89 -9.33
N ASP A 51 -8.31 -5.34 -8.84
CA ASP A 51 -9.03 -6.43 -9.48
C ASP A 51 -9.78 -5.98 -10.75
N ARG A 52 -10.26 -6.95 -11.52
CA ARG A 52 -10.96 -6.71 -12.79
C ARG A 52 -12.30 -5.98 -12.62
N LYS A 53 -13.04 -6.22 -11.53
CA LYS A 53 -14.30 -5.51 -11.22
C LYS A 53 -14.00 -4.03 -10.98
N VAL A 54 -12.97 -3.74 -10.19
CA VAL A 54 -12.50 -2.36 -9.96
C VAL A 54 -12.07 -1.72 -11.26
N GLU A 55 -11.17 -2.36 -12.01
CA GLU A 55 -10.67 -1.81 -13.27
C GLU A 55 -11.81 -1.53 -14.25
N ALA A 56 -12.81 -2.40 -14.35
CA ALA A 56 -13.97 -2.20 -15.22
C ALA A 56 -14.91 -1.09 -14.76
N SER A 57 -14.99 -0.84 -13.45
CA SER A 57 -15.99 0.06 -12.85
C SER A 57 -15.51 1.50 -12.67
N LEU A 58 -14.20 1.71 -12.52
CA LEU A 58 -13.66 3.06 -12.30
C LEU A 58 -13.73 3.93 -13.56
N ARG A 59 -14.17 5.18 -13.39
CA ARG A 59 -14.18 6.18 -14.46
C ARG A 59 -12.78 6.37 -15.05
N ARG A 60 -12.67 6.42 -16.38
CA ARG A 60 -11.37 6.51 -17.09
C ARG A 60 -10.60 7.80 -16.82
N ASP A 61 -11.28 8.85 -16.37
CA ASP A 61 -10.68 10.13 -15.98
C ASP A 61 -10.43 10.25 -14.46
N LEU A 62 -10.57 9.17 -13.69
CA LEU A 62 -10.18 9.15 -12.27
C LEU A 62 -8.66 9.32 -12.16
N PRO A 63 -8.16 10.30 -11.38
CA PRO A 63 -6.74 10.37 -11.08
C PRO A 63 -6.24 9.10 -10.40
N ILE A 64 -5.20 8.49 -10.99
CA ILE A 64 -4.47 7.35 -10.42
C ILE A 64 -3.01 7.76 -10.27
N VAL A 65 -2.44 7.57 -9.09
CA VAL A 65 -1.01 7.71 -8.83
C VAL A 65 -0.44 6.33 -8.56
N THR A 66 0.60 5.95 -9.30
CA THR A 66 1.09 4.56 -9.32
C THR A 66 2.56 4.45 -9.75
N THR A 67 3.07 3.25 -9.98
CA THR A 67 4.41 3.01 -10.52
C THR A 67 4.48 3.27 -12.03
N PRO A 68 5.66 3.55 -12.61
CA PRO A 68 5.80 3.65 -14.06
C PRO A 68 5.33 2.40 -14.81
N HIS A 69 5.56 1.22 -14.23
CA HIS A 69 5.11 -0.06 -14.80
C HIS A 69 3.57 -0.12 -14.89
N ALA A 70 2.88 0.08 -13.77
CA ALA A 70 1.42 0.07 -13.72
C ALA A 70 0.81 1.13 -14.63
N LYS A 71 1.41 2.34 -14.68
CA LYS A 71 0.98 3.39 -15.62
C LYS A 71 1.02 2.91 -17.06
N SER A 72 2.10 2.26 -17.50
CA SER A 72 2.23 1.80 -18.88
C SER A 72 1.11 0.82 -19.27
N ILE A 73 0.67 -0.04 -18.35
CA ILE A 73 -0.44 -0.98 -18.55
C ILE A 73 -1.78 -0.23 -18.57
N LEU A 74 -2.04 0.64 -17.60
CA LEU A 74 -3.31 1.35 -17.46
C LEU A 74 -3.58 2.33 -18.61
N THR A 75 -2.54 2.78 -19.32
CA THR A 75 -2.65 3.73 -20.44
C THR A 75 -2.51 3.09 -21.83
N SER A 76 -2.42 1.75 -21.93
CA SER A 76 -2.20 1.04 -23.20
C SER A 76 -3.35 0.12 -23.62
N LYS A 77 -4.58 0.42 -23.17
CA LYS A 77 -5.78 -0.42 -23.34
C LYS A 77 -6.77 0.11 -24.38
N GLY A 78 -6.33 0.96 -25.31
CA GLY A 78 -7.21 1.57 -26.31
C GLY A 78 -8.29 2.43 -25.65
N ASP A 79 -9.54 2.24 -26.03
CA ASP A 79 -10.70 2.99 -25.51
C ASP A 79 -10.92 2.77 -24.00
N ASP A 80 -10.41 1.68 -23.44
CA ASP A 80 -10.47 1.38 -22.00
C ASP A 80 -9.31 1.97 -21.20
N SER A 81 -8.42 2.76 -21.82
CA SER A 81 -7.28 3.36 -21.13
C SER A 81 -7.72 4.40 -20.10
N PHE A 82 -7.08 4.39 -18.93
CA PHE A 82 -7.17 5.51 -18.01
C PHE A 82 -6.41 6.72 -18.59
N THR A 83 -7.02 7.90 -18.49
CA THR A 83 -6.52 9.14 -19.11
C THR A 83 -5.76 10.03 -18.15
N ARG A 84 -5.86 9.78 -16.83
CA ARG A 84 -5.23 10.58 -15.77
C ARG A 84 -4.39 9.71 -14.83
N VAL A 85 -3.31 9.16 -15.38
CA VAL A 85 -2.37 8.31 -14.62
C VAL A 85 -1.01 9.00 -14.46
N SER A 86 -0.64 9.28 -13.21
CA SER A 86 0.66 9.80 -12.83
C SER A 86 1.53 8.67 -12.27
N SER A 87 2.76 8.58 -12.75
CA SER A 87 3.76 7.68 -12.18
C SER A 87 4.64 8.44 -11.20
N VAL A 88 5.03 7.79 -10.11
CA VAL A 88 5.96 8.34 -9.11
C VAL A 88 7.01 7.28 -8.84
N ASP A 89 8.28 7.60 -9.13
CA ASP A 89 9.39 6.73 -8.77
C ASP A 89 9.77 6.86 -7.29
N VAL A 90 10.64 5.98 -6.82
CA VAL A 90 11.12 5.98 -5.43
C VAL A 90 11.76 7.31 -5.08
N TYR A 91 11.24 7.94 -4.02
CA TYR A 91 11.56 9.28 -3.53
C TYR A 91 11.20 10.45 -4.44
N GLU A 92 10.57 10.21 -5.58
CA GLU A 92 9.90 11.27 -6.32
C GLU A 92 8.63 11.71 -5.60
N GLN A 93 8.26 12.97 -5.81
CA GLN A 93 7.13 13.61 -5.15
C GLN A 93 6.13 14.11 -6.17
N LEU A 94 4.85 13.87 -5.89
CA LEU A 94 3.72 14.47 -6.56
C LEU A 94 2.89 15.25 -5.54
N THR A 95 2.53 16.48 -5.85
CA THR A 95 1.61 17.28 -5.01
C THR A 95 0.24 17.33 -5.67
N VAL A 96 -0.79 17.12 -4.86
CA VAL A 96 -2.21 17.19 -5.24
C VAL A 96 -2.83 18.33 -4.43
N ASP A 97 -3.39 19.32 -5.12
CA ASP A 97 -4.17 20.37 -4.48
C ASP A 97 -5.53 19.81 -4.05
N ILE A 98 -5.90 20.02 -2.79
CA ILE A 98 -7.19 19.61 -2.25
C ILE A 98 -8.15 20.78 -2.41
N LYS A 99 -9.38 20.51 -2.88
CA LYS A 99 -10.40 21.54 -3.00
C LYS A 99 -10.72 22.08 -1.59
N PRO A 100 -10.55 23.38 -1.32
CA PRO A 100 -10.86 23.96 -0.02
C PRO A 100 -12.36 23.83 0.27
N ASP A 101 -12.72 23.54 1.51
CA ASP A 101 -14.09 23.67 1.98
C ASP A 101 -14.45 25.16 2.24
N GLN A 102 -15.65 25.43 2.76
CA GLN A 102 -16.06 26.81 3.08
C GLN A 102 -15.17 27.47 4.15
N ASN A 103 -14.60 26.68 5.07
CA ASN A 103 -13.72 27.17 6.14
C ASN A 103 -12.32 27.49 5.59
N ASP A 104 -11.84 26.72 4.61
CA ASP A 104 -10.55 26.91 3.94
C ASP A 104 -10.57 28.02 2.89
N ALA A 105 -11.76 28.43 2.42
CA ALA A 105 -11.91 29.44 1.39
C ALA A 105 -11.26 30.78 1.77
N GLN A 106 -11.26 31.13 3.07
CA GLN A 106 -10.68 32.36 3.62
C GLN A 106 -9.20 32.23 4.02
N ARG A 107 -8.61 31.03 3.95
CA ARG A 107 -7.22 30.80 4.35
C ARG A 107 -6.23 31.26 3.28
N GLN A 108 -5.07 31.77 3.72
CA GLN A 108 -3.94 32.11 2.83
C GLN A 108 -3.24 30.87 2.28
N GLN A 109 -3.11 29.82 3.10
CA GLN A 109 -2.58 28.52 2.67
C GLN A 109 -3.72 27.58 2.31
N ARG A 110 -3.52 26.79 1.25
CA ARG A 110 -4.50 25.82 0.74
C ARG A 110 -4.15 24.41 1.21
N PRO A 111 -5.14 23.55 1.50
CA PRO A 111 -4.88 22.16 1.81
C PRO A 111 -4.25 21.45 0.61
N LYS A 112 -3.23 20.65 0.89
CA LYS A 112 -2.45 19.89 -0.11
C LYS A 112 -2.14 18.49 0.41
N LEU A 113 -2.08 17.55 -0.51
CA LEU A 113 -1.54 16.21 -0.28
C LEU A 113 -0.25 16.08 -1.07
N ARG A 114 0.86 15.82 -0.39
CA ARG A 114 2.12 15.43 -1.04
C ARG A 114 2.28 13.92 -0.93
N ILE A 115 2.54 13.29 -2.08
CA ILE A 115 2.67 11.85 -2.25
C ILE A 115 4.10 11.59 -2.67
N THR A 116 4.84 10.83 -1.87
CA THR A 116 6.20 10.39 -2.20
C THR A 116 6.21 8.89 -2.39
N GLY A 117 6.79 8.41 -3.50
CA GLY A 117 7.00 6.97 -3.69
C GLY A 117 8.01 6.44 -2.68
N MET A 118 7.70 5.37 -1.96
CA MET A 118 8.61 4.73 -1.00
C MET A 118 9.15 3.42 -1.57
N PRO A 119 10.40 3.04 -1.21
CA PRO A 119 11.01 1.83 -1.73
C PRO A 119 10.21 0.58 -1.29
N GLY A 120 9.93 -0.30 -2.25
CA GLY A 120 9.30 -1.60 -2.01
C GLY A 120 10.02 -2.71 -2.79
N LYS A 121 10.12 -3.90 -2.19
CA LYS A 121 10.75 -5.07 -2.81
C LYS A 121 9.98 -6.35 -2.51
N HIS A 122 9.43 -6.94 -3.56
CA HIS A 122 8.54 -8.11 -3.48
C HIS A 122 9.25 -9.42 -3.87
N ILE A 123 10.60 -9.46 -3.81
CA ILE A 123 11.42 -10.63 -4.16
C ILE A 123 12.49 -10.86 -3.08
N PRO A 124 12.60 -12.08 -2.51
CA PRO A 124 13.62 -12.41 -1.52
C PRO A 124 15.04 -12.15 -2.01
N VAL A 125 15.87 -11.57 -1.15
CA VAL A 125 17.31 -11.40 -1.40
C VAL A 125 18.02 -12.74 -1.15
N GLY A 126 18.84 -13.21 -2.09
CA GLY A 126 19.79 -14.32 -1.87
C GLY A 126 19.33 -15.73 -2.27
N LYS A 127 18.21 -15.91 -2.99
CA LYS A 127 17.84 -17.20 -3.62
C LYS A 127 18.43 -17.34 -5.04
N PRO A 128 18.70 -18.57 -5.54
CA PRO A 128 19.47 -18.81 -6.77
C PRO A 128 18.88 -18.11 -8.00
N LEU A 129 19.75 -17.47 -8.81
CA LEU A 129 19.40 -16.63 -9.96
C LEU A 129 18.52 -17.33 -11.02
N GLU A 130 18.60 -18.65 -11.17
CA GLU A 130 17.88 -19.38 -12.23
C GLU A 130 16.35 -19.36 -12.03
N LYS A 131 15.86 -19.56 -10.79
CA LYS A 131 14.43 -19.40 -10.47
C LYS A 131 14.00 -17.94 -10.35
N LEU A 132 14.97 -17.04 -10.13
CA LEU A 132 14.73 -15.60 -10.00
C LEU A 132 14.41 -15.00 -11.37
N ASN A 133 15.05 -15.45 -12.45
CA ASN A 133 14.86 -14.87 -13.79
C ASN A 133 13.43 -15.03 -14.35
N GLU A 134 12.76 -16.16 -14.08
CA GLU A 134 11.36 -16.37 -14.47
C GLU A 134 10.38 -15.57 -13.60
N LEU A 135 10.72 -15.34 -12.33
CA LEU A 135 9.90 -14.60 -11.36
C LEU A 135 10.08 -13.07 -11.46
N VAL A 136 11.28 -12.59 -11.77
CA VAL A 136 11.64 -11.15 -11.89
C VAL A 136 10.91 -10.50 -13.06
N GLY A 137 10.59 -11.25 -14.12
CA GLY A 137 9.73 -10.76 -15.21
C GLY A 137 8.23 -10.80 -14.89
N ALA A 138 7.83 -11.52 -13.84
CA ALA A 138 6.42 -11.76 -13.47
C ALA A 138 5.97 -10.92 -12.27
N ILE A 139 6.88 -10.50 -11.39
CA ILE A 139 6.59 -9.66 -10.23
C ILE A 139 6.85 -8.18 -10.59
N PRO A 140 5.81 -7.35 -10.70
CA PRO A 140 5.92 -5.95 -11.05
C PRO A 140 6.66 -5.19 -9.93
N PRO A 141 7.34 -4.08 -10.27
CA PRO A 141 7.84 -3.17 -9.26
C PRO A 141 6.68 -2.63 -8.44
N THR A 142 6.93 -2.49 -7.13
CA THR A 142 5.95 -2.05 -6.14
C THR A 142 6.47 -0.85 -5.36
N ASN A 143 5.55 0.04 -5.02
CA ASN A 143 5.81 1.21 -4.22
C ASN A 143 5.10 1.10 -2.87
N GLY A 144 5.78 1.54 -1.82
CA GLY A 144 5.09 2.13 -0.68
C GLY A 144 4.74 3.59 -0.97
N TRP A 145 4.06 4.25 -0.04
CA TRP A 145 3.68 5.66 -0.14
C TRP A 145 4.00 6.40 1.16
N MET A 146 4.67 7.55 1.07
CA MET A 146 4.63 8.54 2.14
C MET A 146 3.64 9.62 1.73
N LEU A 147 2.58 9.76 2.52
CA LEU A 147 1.55 10.78 2.37
C LEU A 147 1.77 11.86 3.41
N GLU A 148 1.93 13.08 2.97
CA GLU A 148 2.04 14.25 3.83
C GLU A 148 0.80 15.10 3.57
N LEU A 149 -0.08 15.14 4.56
CA LEU A 149 -1.28 15.97 4.56
C LEU A 149 -0.94 17.28 5.25
N GLY A 150 -1.25 18.40 4.63
CA GLY A 150 -0.89 19.68 5.20
C GLY A 150 -1.39 20.86 4.38
N TYR A 151 -0.74 22.00 4.58
CA TYR A 151 -1.14 23.27 3.98
C TYR A 151 0.03 23.94 3.30
N GLY A 152 -0.23 24.63 2.21
CA GLY A 152 0.83 25.31 1.46
C GLY A 152 0.31 26.27 0.41
N ASP A 153 1.25 26.97 -0.22
CA ASP A 153 1.04 27.84 -1.37
C ASP A 153 1.91 27.39 -2.55
N ALA A 154 2.26 28.30 -3.47
CA ALA A 154 3.12 27.98 -4.61
C ALA A 154 4.58 27.70 -4.20
N ASN A 155 5.03 28.19 -3.04
CA ASN A 155 6.44 28.22 -2.65
C ASN A 155 6.71 27.48 -1.32
N SER A 156 5.67 27.15 -0.56
CA SER A 156 5.79 26.54 0.76
C SER A 156 4.77 25.42 0.97
N PHE A 157 5.14 24.47 1.82
CA PHE A 157 4.26 23.39 2.29
C PHE A 157 4.70 22.97 3.69
N THR A 158 3.75 22.93 4.60
CA THR A 158 3.92 22.44 5.96
C THR A 158 3.10 21.16 6.10
N SER A 159 3.76 20.06 6.45
CA SER A 159 3.08 18.79 6.74
C SER A 159 2.50 18.84 8.15
N GLY A 160 1.21 18.54 8.26
CA GLY A 160 0.45 18.46 9.50
C GLY A 160 0.15 17.05 9.97
N TYR A 161 0.26 16.07 9.07
CA TYR A 161 0.11 14.65 9.37
C TYR A 161 0.81 13.81 8.30
N ARG A 162 1.54 12.78 8.72
CA ARG A 162 2.35 11.93 7.85
C ARG A 162 1.96 10.47 7.98
N ILE A 163 1.57 9.87 6.85
CA ILE A 163 1.15 8.48 6.75
C ILE A 163 2.16 7.72 5.89
N TYR A 164 2.78 6.68 6.44
CA TYR A 164 3.56 5.73 5.66
C TYR A 164 2.72 4.49 5.36
N ILE A 165 2.54 4.17 4.09
CA ILE A 165 1.91 2.94 3.61
C ILE A 165 3.00 2.07 3.02
N SER A 166 3.28 0.90 3.59
CA SER A 166 4.45 0.10 3.18
C SER A 166 4.38 -0.39 1.73
N GLY A 167 3.17 -0.61 1.22
CA GLY A 167 2.95 -1.45 0.05
C GLY A 167 3.43 -2.88 0.28
N ASP A 168 3.33 -3.68 -0.77
CA ASP A 168 3.70 -5.08 -0.79
C ASP A 168 5.22 -5.28 -0.85
N THR A 169 5.86 -5.21 0.31
CA THR A 169 7.32 -5.28 0.42
C THR A 169 7.76 -6.34 1.42
N LEU A 170 8.99 -6.82 1.28
CA LEU A 170 9.75 -7.52 2.32
C LEU A 170 10.59 -6.52 3.13
N MET A 171 11.20 -6.98 4.22
CA MET A 171 12.26 -6.23 4.89
C MET A 171 13.56 -6.27 4.08
N PHE A 172 14.14 -5.12 3.78
CA PHE A 172 15.42 -4.98 3.05
C PHE A 172 16.12 -3.66 3.41
N ASP A 173 17.40 -3.55 3.03
CA ASP A 173 18.27 -2.48 3.53
C ASP A 173 17.84 -1.06 3.11
N ASP A 174 17.28 -0.86 1.93
CA ASP A 174 16.91 0.49 1.46
C ASP A 174 15.78 1.11 2.30
N LEU A 175 15.00 0.31 3.02
CA LEU A 175 14.02 0.81 3.99
C LEU A 175 14.69 1.66 5.09
N LYS A 176 15.98 1.45 5.36
CA LYS A 176 16.76 2.24 6.34
C LYS A 176 16.95 3.70 5.90
N GLU A 177 16.74 4.01 4.63
CA GLU A 177 16.78 5.39 4.15
C GLU A 177 15.53 6.20 4.53
N ILE A 178 14.40 5.54 4.80
CA ILE A 178 13.16 6.22 5.22
C ILE A 178 13.39 7.04 6.50
N PRO A 179 13.80 6.45 7.65
CA PRO A 179 14.01 7.24 8.87
C PRO A 179 15.16 8.26 8.74
N ARG A 180 16.11 8.07 7.81
CA ARG A 180 17.17 9.06 7.54
C ARG A 180 16.63 10.29 6.82
N ARG A 181 15.78 10.10 5.81
CA ARG A 181 15.14 11.19 5.04
C ARG A 181 14.13 11.97 5.88
N TYR A 182 13.45 11.29 6.79
CA TYR A 182 12.47 11.89 7.70
C TYR A 182 13.04 12.13 9.11
N ALA A 183 14.36 12.26 9.25
CA ALA A 183 14.98 12.56 10.53
C ALA A 183 14.42 13.88 11.12
N GLY A 184 13.94 13.81 12.36
CA GLY A 184 13.28 14.95 13.02
C GLY A 184 11.85 15.24 12.54
N GLN A 185 11.29 14.40 11.67
CA GLN A 185 9.94 14.53 11.14
C GLN A 185 9.15 13.26 11.50
N PRO A 186 8.24 13.31 12.48
CA PRO A 186 7.53 12.12 12.91
C PRO A 186 6.70 11.53 11.76
N ILE A 187 6.60 10.20 11.75
CA ILE A 187 5.60 9.46 10.97
C ILE A 187 4.46 9.17 11.94
N ASP A 188 3.31 9.78 11.70
CA ASP A 188 2.19 9.73 12.64
C ASP A 188 1.44 8.40 12.54
N LEU A 189 1.26 7.90 11.31
CA LEU A 189 0.58 6.64 11.05
C LEU A 189 1.40 5.78 10.08
N MET A 190 1.52 4.50 10.38
CA MET A 190 2.02 3.50 9.44
C MET A 190 0.97 2.43 9.16
N LEU A 191 0.65 2.22 7.88
CA LEU A 191 -0.09 1.05 7.42
C LEU A 191 0.91 0.01 6.91
N VAL A 192 0.99 -1.12 7.59
CA VAL A 192 1.95 -2.19 7.26
C VAL A 192 1.24 -3.37 6.59
N HIS A 193 1.65 -3.68 5.37
CA HIS A 193 1.20 -4.87 4.65
C HIS A 193 1.92 -6.09 5.22
N LEU A 194 1.14 -7.06 5.68
CA LEU A 194 1.63 -8.29 6.28
C LEU A 194 1.22 -9.51 5.42
N GLY A 195 0.72 -10.55 6.08
CA GLY A 195 0.20 -11.76 5.44
C GLY A 195 1.27 -12.76 5.07
N GLY A 196 2.54 -12.36 4.97
CA GLY A 196 3.63 -13.26 4.58
C GLY A 196 3.29 -14.00 3.29
N THR A 197 2.72 -13.30 2.31
CA THR A 197 2.23 -13.86 1.04
C THR A 197 3.28 -14.81 0.49
N THR A 198 2.93 -16.08 0.36
CA THR A 198 3.89 -17.12 -0.01
C THR A 198 3.44 -17.81 -1.29
N VAL A 199 4.17 -17.54 -2.37
CA VAL A 199 3.87 -17.97 -3.74
C VAL A 199 4.71 -19.20 -4.12
N PRO A 200 4.17 -20.21 -4.82
CA PRO A 200 2.77 -20.31 -5.30
C PRO A 200 1.78 -20.70 -4.20
N SER A 201 2.23 -21.33 -3.12
CA SER A 201 1.42 -21.65 -1.94
C SER A 201 2.32 -21.92 -0.73
N PRO A 202 1.91 -21.54 0.49
CA PRO A 202 2.63 -21.91 1.72
C PRO A 202 2.84 -23.42 1.87
N ALA A 203 1.93 -24.25 1.34
CA ALA A 203 2.01 -25.71 1.41
C ALA A 203 3.17 -26.31 0.59
N MET A 204 3.80 -25.52 -0.29
CA MET A 204 4.90 -25.95 -1.15
C MET A 204 6.29 -25.59 -0.59
N LEU A 205 6.40 -25.19 0.68
CA LEU A 205 7.71 -25.01 1.30
C LEU A 205 8.55 -26.31 1.22
N PRO A 206 9.87 -26.24 0.88
CA PRO A 206 10.71 -25.03 0.71
C PRO A 206 10.73 -24.46 -0.72
N LEU A 207 9.92 -24.97 -1.65
CA LEU A 207 9.86 -24.50 -3.05
C LEU A 207 9.12 -23.18 -3.20
N ALA A 208 8.33 -22.77 -2.20
CA ALA A 208 7.64 -21.49 -2.17
C ALA A 208 8.54 -20.32 -1.69
N MET A 209 8.11 -19.10 -1.98
CA MET A 209 8.80 -17.86 -1.63
C MET A 209 7.82 -16.87 -1.02
N MET A 210 8.20 -16.34 0.14
CA MET A 210 7.52 -15.23 0.78
C MET A 210 7.85 -13.94 0.02
N VAL A 211 6.83 -13.15 -0.33
CA VAL A 211 6.96 -11.95 -1.15
C VAL A 211 6.47 -10.68 -0.45
N THR A 212 5.71 -10.79 0.65
CA THR A 212 5.40 -9.69 1.58
C THR A 212 5.90 -10.00 2.99
N MET A 213 5.98 -8.98 3.86
CA MET A 213 6.39 -9.16 5.25
C MET A 213 5.50 -10.17 6.00
N ASP A 214 6.14 -11.02 6.81
CA ASP A 214 5.47 -11.76 7.87
C ASP A 214 5.38 -10.92 9.17
N ALA A 215 4.81 -11.51 10.22
CA ALA A 215 4.71 -10.90 11.53
C ALA A 215 6.06 -10.38 12.08
N LYS A 216 7.15 -11.15 11.87
CA LYS A 216 8.47 -10.81 12.38
C LYS A 216 9.03 -9.60 11.64
N GLN A 217 9.00 -9.61 10.31
CA GLN A 217 9.44 -8.48 9.50
C GLN A 217 8.58 -7.23 9.74
N GLY A 218 7.28 -7.39 9.98
CA GLY A 218 6.40 -6.28 10.37
C GLY A 218 6.87 -5.58 11.65
N VAL A 219 7.23 -6.34 12.69
CA VAL A 219 7.78 -5.78 13.94
C VAL A 219 9.17 -5.17 13.73
N GLU A 220 10.01 -5.76 12.87
CA GLU A 220 11.29 -5.15 12.47
C GLU A 220 11.08 -3.80 11.79
N LEU A 221 10.05 -3.66 10.94
CA LEU A 221 9.70 -2.40 10.30
C LEU A 221 9.21 -1.36 11.32
N ILE A 222 8.35 -1.74 12.28
CA ILE A 222 7.92 -0.83 13.36
C ILE A 222 9.14 -0.29 14.11
N LYS A 223 10.09 -1.15 14.48
CA LYS A 223 11.31 -0.74 15.20
C LYS A 223 12.23 0.17 14.37
N LEU A 224 12.26 -0.04 13.05
CA LEU A 224 13.05 0.78 12.12
C LEU A 224 12.44 2.17 11.94
N ILE A 225 11.12 2.24 11.71
CA ILE A 225 10.40 3.46 11.36
C ILE A 225 10.03 4.28 12.60
N ARG A 226 9.65 3.61 13.69
CA ARG A 226 9.11 4.20 14.93
C ARG A 226 7.95 5.18 14.68
N PRO A 227 6.87 4.73 14.02
CA PRO A 227 5.69 5.57 13.85
C PRO A 227 4.99 5.78 15.20
N GLN A 228 4.14 6.80 15.32
CA GLN A 228 3.33 6.97 16.54
C GLN A 228 2.24 5.89 16.66
N VAL A 229 1.62 5.52 15.53
CA VAL A 229 0.62 4.45 15.44
C VAL A 229 0.90 3.57 14.23
N THR A 230 0.75 2.26 14.39
CA THR A 230 0.79 1.27 13.32
C THR A 230 -0.55 0.56 13.21
N ILE A 231 -1.03 0.37 11.98
CA ILE A 231 -2.20 -0.47 11.68
C ILE A 231 -1.76 -1.58 10.71
N PRO A 232 -1.88 -2.86 11.09
CA PRO A 232 -1.64 -3.97 10.18
C PRO A 232 -2.78 -4.09 9.16
N ILE A 233 -2.41 -4.35 7.91
CA ILE A 233 -3.33 -4.65 6.82
C ILE A 233 -2.80 -5.86 6.02
N HIS A 234 -3.59 -6.38 5.07
CA HIS A 234 -3.12 -7.39 4.12
C HIS A 234 -2.65 -8.71 4.80
N TYR A 235 -3.49 -9.36 5.63
CA TYR A 235 -3.05 -10.55 6.42
C TYR A 235 -3.97 -11.78 6.41
N ASP A 236 -5.22 -11.70 5.95
CA ASP A 236 -6.16 -12.85 5.96
C ASP A 236 -7.16 -12.92 4.78
N ASP A 237 -7.09 -12.00 3.82
CA ASP A 237 -8.03 -11.94 2.68
C ASP A 237 -7.82 -13.04 1.64
N TYR A 238 -6.63 -13.66 1.57
CA TYR A 238 -6.26 -14.60 0.53
C TYR A 238 -5.62 -15.88 1.09
N ASP A 239 -5.78 -16.99 0.37
CA ASP A 239 -5.27 -18.30 0.79
C ASP A 239 -3.76 -18.50 0.66
N VAL A 240 -3.07 -17.57 -0.02
CA VAL A 240 -1.61 -17.53 -0.11
C VAL A 240 -0.94 -16.84 1.09
N PHE A 241 -1.72 -16.23 1.98
CA PHE A 241 -1.20 -15.60 3.19
C PHE A 241 -0.83 -16.68 4.22
N ALA A 242 0.42 -16.65 4.66
CA ALA A 242 1.05 -17.62 5.56
C ALA A 242 1.25 -17.10 6.99
N SER A 243 1.11 -15.80 7.22
CA SER A 243 1.31 -15.14 8.52
C SER A 243 0.01 -14.48 8.96
N SER A 244 -0.57 -14.97 10.06
CA SER A 244 -1.85 -14.48 10.58
C SER A 244 -1.72 -13.17 11.37
N LEU A 245 -2.85 -12.54 11.66
CA LEU A 245 -2.90 -11.41 12.59
C LEU A 245 -2.47 -11.79 14.01
N ASP A 246 -2.82 -12.99 14.45
CA ASP A 246 -2.46 -13.47 15.79
C ASP A 246 -0.95 -13.71 15.93
N ASP A 247 -0.29 -14.16 14.86
CA ASP A 247 1.18 -14.23 14.81
C ASP A 247 1.78 -12.84 14.99
N PHE A 248 1.21 -11.82 14.33
CA PHE A 248 1.66 -10.44 14.46
C PHE A 248 1.41 -9.87 15.86
N ARG A 249 0.23 -10.10 16.45
CA ARG A 249 -0.08 -9.73 17.84
C ARG A 249 0.93 -10.33 18.82
N ALA A 250 1.27 -11.61 18.65
CA ALA A 250 2.26 -12.28 19.48
C ALA A 250 3.66 -11.65 19.36
N GLN A 251 4.08 -11.28 18.14
CA GLN A 251 5.37 -10.59 17.92
C GLN A 251 5.38 -9.16 18.51
N VAL A 252 4.28 -8.41 18.36
CA VAL A 252 4.10 -7.07 18.94
C VAL A 252 4.19 -7.11 20.46
N GLN A 253 3.47 -8.05 21.08
CA GLN A 253 3.49 -8.25 22.53
C GLN A 253 4.88 -8.66 23.03
N ALA A 254 5.53 -9.61 22.35
CA ALA A 254 6.89 -10.02 22.69
C ALA A 254 7.92 -8.88 22.55
N ALA A 255 7.65 -7.90 21.68
CA ALA A 255 8.47 -6.72 21.50
C ALA A 255 8.12 -5.56 22.45
N GLY A 256 7.02 -5.65 23.22
CA GLY A 256 6.55 -4.59 24.12
C GLY A 256 5.99 -3.37 23.37
N LEU A 257 5.40 -3.57 22.19
CA LEU A 257 4.91 -2.51 21.31
C LEU A 257 3.37 -2.38 21.32
N ASP A 258 2.68 -3.00 22.28
CA ASP A 258 1.20 -3.07 22.31
C ASP A 258 0.52 -1.69 22.28
N GLY A 259 1.15 -0.66 22.86
CA GLY A 259 0.63 0.72 22.88
C GLY A 259 0.79 1.48 21.55
N GLU A 260 1.50 0.91 20.58
CA GLU A 260 1.83 1.56 19.29
C GLU A 260 1.05 0.93 18.12
N VAL A 261 0.23 -0.10 18.37
CA VAL A 261 -0.48 -0.84 17.32
C VAL A 261 -1.99 -0.80 17.55
N VAL A 262 -2.73 -0.37 16.52
CA VAL A 262 -4.19 -0.39 16.48
C VAL A 262 -4.62 -1.48 15.50
N TYR A 263 -5.50 -2.35 15.93
CA TYR A 263 -6.10 -3.40 15.11
C TYR A 263 -7.50 -2.95 14.70
N LEU A 264 -7.78 -2.99 13.40
CA LEU A 264 -9.10 -2.69 12.86
C LEU A 264 -9.67 -3.95 12.21
N ASP A 265 -10.92 -4.26 12.53
CA ASP A 265 -11.73 -5.19 11.77
C ASP A 265 -12.25 -4.54 10.48
N ARG A 266 -12.73 -5.38 9.56
CA ARG A 266 -13.25 -4.92 8.25
C ARG A 266 -14.44 -3.98 8.46
N GLY A 267 -14.34 -2.77 7.89
CA GLY A 267 -15.37 -1.73 8.03
C GLY A 267 -15.21 -0.83 9.26
N GLU A 268 -14.22 -1.09 10.13
CA GLU A 268 -13.88 -0.16 11.21
C GLU A 268 -13.05 1.02 10.69
N GLU A 269 -13.05 2.10 11.48
CA GLU A 269 -12.41 3.36 11.12
C GLU A 269 -11.41 3.79 12.19
N TYR A 270 -10.28 4.34 11.75
CA TYR A 270 -9.34 5.07 12.60
C TYR A 270 -9.36 6.56 12.21
N GLN A 271 -9.64 7.41 13.19
CA GLN A 271 -9.74 8.85 12.99
C GLN A 271 -8.49 9.56 13.51
N PHE A 272 -8.01 10.53 12.75
CA PHE A 272 -6.88 11.37 13.10
C PHE A 272 -7.15 12.81 12.70
N ARG A 273 -6.33 13.74 13.22
CA ARG A 273 -6.43 15.16 12.92
C ARG A 273 -5.15 15.64 12.26
N VAL A 274 -5.30 16.36 11.15
CA VAL A 274 -4.21 17.07 10.51
C VAL A 274 -4.00 18.39 11.26
N VAL A 275 -2.81 18.55 11.84
CA VAL A 275 -2.45 19.78 12.58
C VAL A 275 -2.01 20.86 11.59
N GLU A 276 -2.23 22.12 11.95
CA GLU A 276 -1.80 23.28 11.15
C GLU A 276 -0.39 23.73 11.52
#